data_AF-A0A7C7QN24-F1
#
_entry.id   AF-A0A7C7QN24-F1
#
_cell.length_a   1.000
_cell.length_b   1.000
_cell.length_c   1.000
_cell.angle_alpha   90.00
_cell.angle_beta   90.00
_cell.angle_gamma   90.00
#
_symmetry.space_group_name_H-M   'P 1'
#
loop_
_entity.id
_entity.type
_entity.pdbx_description
1 polymer ?
#
loop_
_entity_poly.entity_id
_entity_poly.type
_entity_poly.pdbx_seq_one_letter_code
_entity_poly.pdbx_strand_id
1 'polypeptide(L)'
;MADVPCIIEEFISIQNEFAVTIARNSAGEIASYPVVEMEFHPEANQVEYVICPADISKETEEFIQKIALQVAESYQHVGLLAIEFIQDVKGDIIVNEVAPRPHNSGHFSIEASYTNQFEQHLRAILNLPLGETASKLAGVMVNLVGEEGYVGEVIYQNMNTLLSWKGVTPHIYGKKMTRAFRKMGHVTIVNKDLTKAKDIAKKVKNTIRVIGNQQISCD
;
A
#
# COMPACT_ATOMS: atom_id res chain seq x y z
N MET A 1 6.05 6.30 -30.09
CA MET A 1 5.47 6.91 -28.88
C MET A 1 4.15 7.55 -29.29
N ALA A 2 3.13 7.52 -28.44
CA ALA A 2 1.89 8.24 -28.74
C ALA A 2 2.20 9.75 -28.90
N ASP A 3 1.51 10.44 -29.81
CA ASP A 3 1.70 11.88 -30.06
C ASP A 3 0.98 12.69 -28.96
N VAL A 4 1.52 12.61 -27.75
CA VAL A 4 1.00 13.22 -26.52
C VAL A 4 2.15 13.78 -25.68
N PRO A 5 1.92 14.76 -24.79
CA PRO A 5 2.94 15.24 -23.86
C PRO A 5 3.47 14.09 -22.98
N CYS A 6 4.80 13.98 -22.91
CA CYS A 6 5.50 12.95 -22.14
C CYS A 6 6.66 13.57 -21.36
N ILE A 7 7.01 12.93 -20.24
CA ILE A 7 8.29 13.12 -19.55
C ILE A 7 9.21 11.93 -19.89
N ILE A 8 10.51 12.17 -19.96
CA ILE A 8 11.53 11.13 -20.10
C ILE A 8 12.44 11.27 -18.88
N GLU A 9 12.55 10.18 -18.13
CA GLU A 9 13.32 10.11 -16.89
C GLU A 9 14.51 9.17 -17.06
N GLU A 10 15.53 9.35 -16.24
CA GLU A 10 16.67 8.42 -16.19
C GLU A 10 16.19 7.03 -15.72
N PHE A 11 16.71 5.98 -16.34
CA PHE A 11 16.41 4.62 -15.91
C PHE A 11 17.12 4.32 -14.59
N ILE A 12 16.36 3.99 -13.55
CA ILE A 12 16.89 3.65 -12.22
C ILE A 12 16.86 2.13 -12.03
N SER A 13 17.99 1.55 -11.65
CA SER A 13 18.06 0.16 -11.19
C SER A 13 17.51 0.06 -9.76
N ILE A 14 16.23 -0.27 -9.64
CA ILE A 14 15.48 -0.32 -8.38
C ILE A 14 15.96 -1.50 -7.52
N GLN A 15 16.27 -1.24 -6.25
CA GLN A 15 16.54 -2.23 -5.21
C GLN A 15 15.33 -2.45 -4.30
N ASN A 16 14.75 -1.37 -3.78
CA ASN A 16 13.58 -1.37 -2.91
C ASN A 16 12.68 -0.18 -3.24
N GLU A 17 11.40 -0.30 -2.91
CA GLU A 17 10.43 0.79 -3.04
C GLU A 17 9.76 1.04 -1.70
N PHE A 18 9.62 2.31 -1.34
CA PHE A 18 9.04 2.73 -0.07
C PHE A 18 7.91 3.72 -0.27
N ALA A 19 7.04 3.84 0.74
CA ALA A 19 6.09 4.93 0.79
C ALA A 19 5.95 5.49 2.20
N VAL A 20 5.60 6.78 2.28
CA VAL A 20 5.17 7.44 3.51
C VAL A 20 3.87 8.18 3.24
N THR A 21 2.93 8.09 4.17
CA THR A 21 1.71 8.92 4.14
C THR A 21 1.84 10.04 5.16
N ILE A 22 1.66 11.29 4.71
CA ILE A 22 1.66 12.48 5.57
C ILE A 22 0.25 13.07 5.62
N ALA A 23 -0.27 13.26 6.82
CA ALA A 23 -1.48 14.03 7.07
C ALA A 23 -1.11 15.47 7.43
N ARG A 24 -1.85 16.45 6.89
CA ARG A 24 -1.73 17.86 7.25
C ARG A 24 -3.11 18.52 7.31
N ASN A 25 -3.42 19.24 8.38
CA ASN A 25 -4.66 20.01 8.49
C ASN A 25 -4.46 21.50 8.13
N SER A 26 -5.55 22.28 8.04
CA SER A 26 -5.46 23.70 7.68
C SER A 26 -4.81 24.59 8.75
N ALA A 27 -4.73 24.13 10.00
CA ALA A 27 -3.97 24.78 11.07
C ALA A 27 -2.46 24.52 10.96
N GLY A 28 -2.02 23.66 10.04
CA GLY A 28 -0.61 23.31 9.82
C GLY A 28 -0.10 22.19 10.72
N GLU A 29 -0.97 21.53 11.48
CA GLU A 29 -0.61 20.29 12.20
C GLU A 29 -0.26 19.21 11.19
N ILE A 30 0.83 18.47 11.45
CA ILE A 30 1.33 17.40 10.59
C ILE A 30 1.44 16.11 11.41
N ALA A 31 1.04 15.00 10.82
CA ALA A 31 1.26 13.66 11.36
C ALA A 31 1.77 12.73 10.26
N SER A 32 2.82 11.96 10.56
CA SER A 32 3.45 11.05 9.59
C SER A 32 3.23 9.60 9.97
N TYR A 33 2.84 8.76 9.00
CA TYR A 33 2.80 7.32 9.17
C TYR A 33 4.21 6.71 9.11
N PRO A 34 4.44 5.52 9.70
CA PRO A 34 5.68 4.79 9.52
C PRO A 34 6.01 4.55 8.04
N VAL A 35 7.30 4.45 7.71
CA VAL A 35 7.73 4.06 6.37
C VAL A 35 7.24 2.65 6.09
N VAL A 36 6.68 2.44 4.91
CA VAL A 36 6.31 1.11 4.42
C VAL A 36 7.19 0.71 3.26
N GLU A 37 7.49 -0.59 3.18
CA GLU A 37 8.13 -1.20 2.02
C GLU A 37 7.06 -1.78 1.10
N MET A 38 7.23 -1.59 -0.20
CA MET A 38 6.32 -2.06 -1.23
C MET A 38 7.04 -3.08 -2.11
N GLU A 39 6.47 -4.29 -2.22
CA GLU A 39 6.96 -5.30 -3.15
C GLU A 39 6.00 -5.39 -4.35
N PHE A 40 6.54 -5.39 -5.55
CA PHE A 40 5.77 -5.33 -6.80
C PHE A 40 5.78 -6.66 -7.54
N HIS A 41 4.68 -6.94 -8.25
CA HIS A 41 4.59 -8.08 -9.15
C HIS A 41 5.62 -7.93 -10.29
N PRO A 42 6.44 -8.95 -10.57
CA PRO A 42 7.59 -8.84 -11.48
C PRO A 42 7.23 -8.45 -12.92
N GLU A 43 6.02 -8.79 -13.37
CA GLU A 43 5.58 -8.56 -14.76
C GLU A 43 4.46 -7.52 -14.89
N ALA A 44 3.65 -7.34 -13.86
CA ALA A 44 2.43 -6.52 -13.95
C ALA A 44 2.64 -5.09 -13.43
N ASN A 45 3.80 -4.82 -12.82
CA ASN A 45 4.14 -3.57 -12.16
C ASN A 45 3.03 -3.07 -11.21
N GLN A 46 2.49 -3.99 -10.40
CA GLN A 46 1.48 -3.70 -9.40
C GLN A 46 1.98 -4.06 -8.01
N VAL A 47 1.77 -3.18 -7.05
CA VAL A 47 2.02 -3.46 -5.62
C VAL A 47 1.32 -4.76 -5.23
N GLU A 48 2.10 -5.72 -4.77
CA GLU A 48 1.64 -7.01 -4.29
C GLU A 48 1.56 -7.04 -2.77
N TYR A 49 2.64 -6.61 -2.12
CA TYR A 49 2.74 -6.48 -0.67
C TYR A 49 3.00 -5.04 -0.25
N VAL A 50 2.45 -4.66 0.89
CA VAL A 50 2.85 -3.46 1.63
C VAL A 50 3.18 -3.88 3.05
N ILE A 51 4.38 -3.56 3.49
CA ILE A 51 4.99 -4.08 4.71
C ILE A 51 5.22 -2.89 5.65
N CYS A 52 4.60 -2.92 6.83
CA CYS A 52 4.73 -1.89 7.84
C CYS A 52 5.11 -2.49 9.21
N PRO A 53 6.14 -1.96 9.89
CA PRO A 53 7.12 -1.00 9.35
C PRO A 53 7.99 -1.63 8.25
N ALA A 54 8.61 -0.81 7.41
CA ALA A 54 9.67 -1.24 6.50
C ALA A 54 10.85 -1.86 7.30
N ASP A 55 11.49 -2.89 6.74
CA ASP A 55 12.62 -3.58 7.36
C ASP A 55 13.95 -2.92 6.94
N ILE A 56 14.17 -1.71 7.46
CA ILE A 56 15.28 -0.82 7.07
C ILE A 56 16.05 -0.31 8.29
N SER A 57 17.24 0.24 8.07
CA SER A 57 17.99 0.88 9.15
C SER A 57 17.28 2.15 9.61
N LYS A 58 17.54 2.54 10.86
CA LYS A 58 16.98 3.75 11.45
C LYS A 58 17.39 5.01 10.69
N GLU A 59 18.63 5.04 10.20
CA GLU A 59 19.17 6.15 9.41
C GLU A 59 18.41 6.32 8.09
N THR A 60 18.12 5.22 7.39
CA THR A 60 17.29 5.21 6.17
C THR A 60 15.87 5.66 6.46
N GLU A 61 15.26 5.16 7.54
CA GLU A 61 13.91 5.57 7.96
C GLU A 61 13.83 7.08 8.24
N GLU A 62 14.77 7.61 9.05
CA GLU A 62 14.85 9.04 9.37
C GLU A 62 15.08 9.89 8.12
N PHE A 63 15.90 9.42 7.17
CA PHE A 63 16.10 10.11 5.89
C PHE A 63 14.82 10.19 5.07
N ILE A 64 14.12 9.07 4.86
CA ILE A 64 12.86 9.02 4.10
C ILE A 64 11.80 9.93 4.76
N GLN A 65 11.66 9.84 6.09
CA GLN A 65 10.72 10.67 6.85
C GLN A 65 11.01 12.16 6.69
N LYS A 66 12.29 12.54 6.75
CA LYS A 66 12.71 13.93 6.56
C LYS A 66 12.33 14.44 5.17
N ILE A 67 12.60 13.68 4.11
CA ILE A 67 12.24 14.08 2.74
C ILE A 67 10.71 14.15 2.59
N ALA A 68 9.97 13.18 3.15
CA ALA A 68 8.51 13.18 3.12
C ALA A 68 7.89 14.44 3.74
N LEU A 69 8.42 14.87 4.89
CA LEU A 69 8.01 16.11 5.56
C LEU A 69 8.32 17.35 4.71
N GLN A 70 9.51 17.44 4.11
CA GLN A 70 9.89 18.55 3.24
C GLN A 70 8.97 18.67 2.01
N VAL A 71 8.62 17.54 1.39
CA VAL A 71 7.67 17.49 0.27
C VAL A 71 6.29 17.98 0.73
N ALA A 72 5.77 17.46 1.84
CA ALA A 72 4.49 17.87 2.41
C ALA A 72 4.42 19.37 2.74
N GLU A 73 5.47 19.91 3.36
CA GLU A 73 5.58 21.35 3.68
C GLU A 73 5.60 22.22 2.41
N SER A 74 6.26 21.75 1.35
CA SER A 74 6.35 22.46 0.07
C SER A 74 5.01 22.51 -0.67
N TYR A 75 4.22 21.44 -0.61
CA TYR A 75 2.89 21.39 -1.22
C TYR A 75 1.82 22.17 -0.44
N GLN A 76 2.04 22.39 0.87
CA GLN A 76 1.07 23.00 1.78
C GLN A 76 -0.33 22.35 1.71
N HIS A 77 -0.38 21.03 1.50
CA HIS A 77 -1.64 20.31 1.31
C HIS A 77 -2.52 20.33 2.55
N VAL A 78 -3.81 20.10 2.36
CA VAL A 78 -4.77 19.79 3.42
C VAL A 78 -5.37 18.42 3.09
N GLY A 79 -5.31 17.49 4.04
CA GLY A 79 -5.69 16.10 3.84
C GLY A 79 -4.48 15.17 3.95
N LEU A 80 -4.40 14.20 3.03
CA LEU A 80 -3.30 13.24 2.97
C LEU A 80 -2.44 13.46 1.73
N LEU A 81 -1.15 13.19 1.87
CA LEU A 81 -0.20 13.09 0.77
C LEU A 81 0.59 11.79 0.96
N ALA A 82 0.38 10.82 0.08
CA ALA A 82 1.28 9.66 -0.01
C ALA A 82 2.44 10.02 -0.94
N ILE A 83 3.65 9.66 -0.52
CA ILE A 83 4.88 9.96 -1.22
C ILE A 83 5.57 8.62 -1.41
N GLU A 84 5.86 8.28 -2.67
CA GLU A 84 6.54 7.04 -3.04
C GLU A 84 8.01 7.32 -3.34
N PHE A 85 8.86 6.40 -2.92
CA PHE A 85 10.30 6.49 -3.03
C PHE A 85 10.86 5.25 -3.70
N ILE A 86 11.89 5.45 -4.51
CA ILE A 86 12.73 4.39 -5.05
C ILE A 86 14.07 4.45 -4.32
N GLN A 87 14.55 3.30 -3.86
CA GLN A 87 15.94 3.11 -3.49
C GLN A 87 16.65 2.34 -4.62
N ASP A 88 17.73 2.91 -5.14
CA ASP A 88 18.52 2.25 -6.18
C ASP A 88 19.52 1.23 -5.60
N VAL A 89 20.18 0.46 -6.47
CA VAL A 89 21.20 -0.54 -6.09
C VAL A 89 22.48 0.03 -5.45
N LYS A 90 22.66 1.36 -5.46
CA LYS A 90 23.76 2.05 -4.75
C LYS A 90 23.32 2.54 -3.37
N GLY A 91 22.03 2.48 -3.08
CA GLY A 91 21.41 2.92 -1.84
C GLY A 91 20.87 4.36 -1.88
N ASP A 92 20.89 5.03 -3.04
CA ASP A 92 20.36 6.37 -3.20
C ASP A 92 18.82 6.32 -3.17
N ILE A 93 18.20 7.27 -2.45
CA ILE A 93 16.74 7.34 -2.25
C ILE A 93 16.18 8.55 -2.99
N ILE A 94 15.20 8.31 -3.86
CA ILE A 94 14.64 9.27 -4.80
C ILE A 94 13.12 9.30 -4.62
N VAL A 95 12.51 10.49 -4.61
CA VAL A 95 11.04 10.61 -4.67
C VAL A 95 10.58 10.29 -6.08
N ASN A 96 9.70 9.31 -6.22
CA ASN A 96 9.16 8.87 -7.51
C ASN A 96 7.85 9.59 -7.84
N GLU A 97 6.85 9.49 -6.95
CA GLU A 97 5.55 10.12 -7.17
C GLU A 97 4.91 10.61 -5.87
N VAL A 98 3.87 11.44 -6.02
CA VAL A 98 3.03 11.90 -4.92
C VAL A 98 1.55 11.76 -5.25
N ALA A 99 0.75 11.32 -4.27
CA ALA A 99 -0.69 11.14 -4.39
C ALA A 99 -1.42 11.92 -3.28
N PRO A 100 -2.13 13.02 -3.58
CA PRO A 100 -2.81 13.87 -2.60
C PRO A 100 -4.17 13.31 -2.17
N ARG A 101 -4.18 12.06 -1.71
CA ARG A 101 -5.38 11.29 -1.33
C ARG A 101 -5.01 10.10 -0.44
N PRO A 102 -6.00 9.45 0.20
CA PRO A 102 -5.79 8.08 0.69
C PRO A 102 -5.16 7.18 -0.39
N HIS A 103 -4.20 6.37 0.02
CA HIS A 103 -3.36 5.58 -0.87
C HIS A 103 -3.40 4.09 -0.54
N ASN A 104 -3.14 3.24 -1.54
CA ASN A 104 -3.14 1.79 -1.37
C ASN A 104 -2.04 1.34 -0.39
N SER A 105 -0.88 1.99 -0.44
CA SER A 105 0.22 1.80 0.51
C SER A 105 -0.12 2.21 1.95
N GLY A 106 -1.22 2.92 2.18
CA GLY A 106 -1.72 3.26 3.51
C GLY A 106 -2.78 2.31 4.06
N HIS A 107 -3.27 1.31 3.29
CA HIS A 107 -4.43 0.50 3.73
C HIS A 107 -4.13 -0.40 4.94
N PHE A 108 -2.86 -0.76 5.16
CA PHE A 108 -2.44 -1.46 6.38
C PHE A 108 -2.92 -0.73 7.66
N SER A 109 -2.99 0.60 7.62
CA SER A 109 -3.33 1.45 8.77
C SER A 109 -4.74 1.19 9.33
N ILE A 110 -5.64 0.58 8.54
CA ILE A 110 -6.98 0.20 9.00
C ILE A 110 -6.88 -0.77 10.19
N GLU A 111 -6.00 -1.76 10.10
CA GLU A 111 -5.85 -2.81 11.11
C GLU A 111 -4.66 -2.56 12.05
N ALA A 112 -3.59 -1.95 11.53
CA ALA A 112 -2.31 -1.87 12.23
C ALA A 112 -2.09 -0.55 12.98
N SER A 113 -2.62 0.59 12.49
CA SER A 113 -2.33 1.91 13.08
C SER A 113 -3.35 2.32 14.13
N TYR A 114 -2.96 3.19 15.06
CA TYR A 114 -3.89 3.77 16.04
C TYR A 114 -5.02 4.53 15.35
N THR A 115 -4.68 5.38 14.38
CA THR A 115 -5.63 6.08 13.52
C THR A 115 -5.40 5.67 12.07
N ASN A 116 -6.44 5.17 11.39
CA ASN A 116 -6.32 4.77 10.00
C ASN A 116 -6.35 5.98 9.06
N GLN A 117 -5.78 5.82 7.87
CA GLN A 117 -5.65 6.92 6.90
C GLN A 117 -6.99 7.58 6.54
N PHE A 118 -8.10 6.84 6.52
CA PHE A 118 -9.40 7.40 6.12
C PHE A 118 -9.94 8.32 7.21
N GLU A 119 -9.86 7.89 8.47
CA GLU A 119 -10.18 8.75 9.61
C GLU A 119 -9.24 9.96 9.67
N GLN A 120 -7.94 9.75 9.45
CA GLN A 120 -6.95 10.82 9.46
C GLN A 120 -7.20 11.85 8.36
N HIS A 121 -7.62 11.40 7.18
CA HIS A 121 -8.02 12.28 6.09
C HIS A 121 -9.22 13.14 6.48
N LEU A 122 -10.25 12.55 7.11
CA LEU A 122 -11.41 13.29 7.61
C LEU A 122 -11.01 14.33 8.66
N ARG A 123 -10.17 13.95 9.64
CA ARG A 123 -9.64 14.89 10.65
C ARG A 123 -8.91 16.06 9.99
N ALA A 124 -8.05 15.76 9.03
CA ALA A 124 -7.26 16.76 8.32
C ALA A 124 -8.13 17.77 7.55
N ILE A 125 -9.08 17.31 6.73
CA ILE A 125 -9.93 18.19 5.91
C ILE A 125 -10.99 18.95 6.73
N LEU A 126 -11.36 18.44 7.90
CA LEU A 126 -12.27 19.11 8.84
C LEU A 126 -11.55 19.97 9.87
N ASN A 127 -10.21 20.08 9.77
CA ASN A 127 -9.38 20.81 10.72
C ASN A 127 -9.54 20.38 12.19
N LEU A 128 -9.75 19.09 12.40
CA LEU A 128 -9.76 18.47 13.73
C LEU A 128 -8.32 18.10 14.16
N PRO A 129 -8.08 17.86 15.46
CA PRO A 129 -6.82 17.33 15.94
C PRO A 129 -6.46 16.02 15.23
N LEU A 130 -5.25 15.94 14.71
CA LEU A 130 -4.77 14.73 14.04
C LEU A 130 -4.62 13.60 15.05
N GLY A 131 -4.89 12.37 14.59
CA GLY A 131 -4.75 11.18 15.42
C GLY A 131 -3.32 10.64 15.41
N GLU A 132 -3.00 9.79 16.39
CA GLU A 132 -1.75 9.04 16.46
C GLU A 132 -1.62 8.10 15.25
N THR A 133 -0.50 8.18 14.55
CA THR A 133 -0.23 7.48 13.28
C THR A 133 0.66 6.24 13.46
N ALA A 134 1.26 6.06 14.64
CA ALA A 134 2.07 4.89 14.94
C ALA A 134 1.30 3.57 14.73
N SER A 135 2.05 2.55 14.31
CA SER A 135 1.54 1.19 14.22
C SER A 135 1.52 0.52 15.60
N LYS A 136 0.37 -0.02 15.99
CA LYS A 136 0.16 -0.85 17.20
C LYS A 136 0.80 -2.23 17.07
N LEU A 137 0.86 -2.75 15.84
CA LEU A 137 1.37 -4.06 15.46
C LEU A 137 2.03 -3.95 14.09
N ALA A 138 2.89 -4.91 13.73
CA ALA A 138 3.31 -5.07 12.36
C ALA A 138 2.10 -5.41 11.47
N GLY A 139 2.04 -4.81 10.29
CA GLY A 139 0.98 -5.00 9.31
C GLY A 139 1.56 -5.33 7.93
N VAL A 140 1.13 -6.44 7.34
CA VAL A 140 1.45 -6.79 5.96
C VAL A 140 0.15 -6.85 5.16
N MET A 141 0.01 -5.97 4.18
CA MET A 141 -1.13 -5.98 3.27
C MET A 141 -0.78 -6.79 2.01
N VAL A 142 -1.70 -7.65 1.58
CA VAL A 142 -1.65 -8.37 0.30
C VAL A 142 -2.78 -7.86 -0.58
N ASN A 143 -2.48 -7.35 -1.78
CA ASN A 143 -3.53 -6.97 -2.72
C ASN A 143 -4.22 -8.22 -3.30
N LEU A 144 -5.55 -8.23 -3.30
CA LEU A 144 -6.35 -9.26 -3.97
C LEU A 144 -6.64 -8.81 -5.39
N VAL A 145 -6.07 -9.50 -6.37
CA VAL A 145 -6.24 -9.20 -7.80
C VAL A 145 -6.92 -10.35 -8.52
N GLY A 146 -7.65 -10.04 -9.59
CA GLY A 146 -8.22 -11.06 -10.46
C GLY A 146 -7.13 -11.94 -11.08
N GLU A 147 -7.36 -13.25 -11.05
CA GLU A 147 -6.44 -14.25 -11.59
C GLU A 147 -6.45 -14.24 -13.12
N GLU A 148 -5.29 -14.53 -13.71
CA GLU A 148 -5.16 -14.70 -15.15
C GLU A 148 -5.94 -15.92 -15.66
N GLY A 149 -6.37 -15.88 -16.92
CA GLY A 149 -7.20 -16.92 -17.51
C GLY A 149 -8.65 -16.95 -17.02
N TYR A 150 -9.09 -16.01 -16.17
CA TYR A 150 -10.48 -15.90 -15.74
C TYR A 150 -11.06 -14.49 -15.90
N VAL A 151 -12.33 -14.41 -16.31
CA VAL A 151 -13.12 -13.18 -16.39
C VAL A 151 -14.57 -13.41 -15.98
N GLY A 152 -15.31 -12.34 -15.75
CA GLY A 152 -16.76 -12.42 -15.50
C GLY A 152 -17.12 -12.08 -14.07
N GLU A 153 -18.22 -12.63 -13.58
CA GLU A 153 -18.68 -12.41 -12.20
C GLU A 153 -17.67 -12.99 -11.21
N VAL A 154 -17.29 -12.21 -10.20
CA VAL A 154 -16.21 -12.58 -9.27
C VAL A 154 -16.62 -13.72 -8.35
N ILE A 155 -15.69 -14.66 -8.15
CA ILE A 155 -15.77 -15.74 -7.18
C ILE A 155 -14.48 -15.71 -6.35
N TYR A 156 -14.64 -15.61 -5.03
CA TYR A 156 -13.52 -15.68 -4.08
C TYR A 156 -13.42 -17.11 -3.53
N GLN A 157 -12.39 -17.85 -3.91
CA GLN A 157 -12.14 -19.20 -3.39
C GLN A 157 -11.29 -19.13 -2.12
N ASN A 158 -11.54 -20.04 -1.18
CA ASN A 158 -10.80 -20.16 0.10
C ASN A 158 -10.95 -18.98 1.08
N MET A 159 -11.95 -18.11 0.89
CA MET A 159 -12.21 -16.99 1.81
C MET A 159 -12.48 -17.48 3.25
N ASN A 160 -13.26 -18.55 3.43
CA ASN A 160 -13.53 -19.13 4.75
C ASN A 160 -12.24 -19.63 5.45
N THR A 161 -11.30 -20.17 4.68
CA THR A 161 -9.99 -20.58 5.18
C THR A 161 -9.21 -19.38 5.71
N LEU A 162 -9.13 -18.29 4.94
CA LEU A 162 -8.48 -17.04 5.36
C LEU A 162 -9.10 -16.46 6.62
N LEU A 163 -10.44 -16.40 6.67
CA LEU A 163 -11.18 -15.88 7.82
C LEU A 163 -10.97 -16.70 9.10
N SER A 164 -10.55 -17.97 8.99
CA SER A 164 -10.21 -18.79 10.15
C SER A 164 -8.83 -18.45 10.76
N TRP A 165 -7.97 -17.72 10.02
CA TRP A 165 -6.61 -17.41 10.45
C TRP A 165 -6.57 -16.19 11.37
N LYS A 166 -5.87 -16.32 12.49
CA LYS A 166 -5.75 -15.24 13.48
C LYS A 166 -4.95 -14.07 12.90
N GLY A 167 -5.47 -12.86 13.07
CA GLY A 167 -4.82 -11.64 12.61
C GLY A 167 -4.90 -11.41 11.10
N VAL A 168 -5.80 -12.09 10.39
CA VAL A 168 -6.00 -11.94 8.95
C VAL A 168 -7.37 -11.31 8.68
N THR A 169 -7.38 -10.12 8.09
CA THR A 169 -8.62 -9.36 7.83
C THR A 169 -8.75 -9.04 6.34
N PRO A 170 -9.66 -9.73 5.62
CA PRO A 170 -10.00 -9.38 4.24
C PRO A 170 -10.88 -8.14 4.13
N HIS A 171 -10.58 -7.27 3.16
CA HIS A 171 -11.34 -6.09 2.75
C HIS A 171 -11.74 -6.21 1.28
N ILE A 172 -13.03 -6.38 1.00
CA ILE A 172 -13.56 -6.60 -0.35
C ILE A 172 -14.27 -5.36 -0.88
N TYR A 173 -13.91 -4.91 -2.09
CA TYR A 173 -14.39 -3.65 -2.66
C TYR A 173 -15.79 -3.73 -3.31
N GLY A 174 -16.46 -4.87 -3.24
CA GLY A 174 -17.81 -5.06 -3.80
C GLY A 174 -17.90 -5.00 -5.32
N LYS A 175 -16.77 -5.15 -6.04
CA LYS A 175 -16.74 -5.17 -7.52
C LYS A 175 -17.37 -6.47 -8.02
N LYS A 176 -18.43 -6.37 -8.83
CA LYS A 176 -19.16 -7.54 -9.36
C LYS A 176 -18.37 -8.34 -10.40
N MET A 177 -17.53 -7.66 -11.19
CA MET A 177 -16.81 -8.26 -12.31
C MET A 177 -15.30 -8.27 -12.04
N THR A 178 -14.64 -9.37 -12.36
CA THR A 178 -13.18 -9.49 -12.30
C THR A 178 -12.58 -9.75 -13.69
N ARG A 179 -11.29 -9.46 -13.81
CA ARG A 179 -10.40 -9.77 -14.94
C ARG A 179 -8.97 -9.81 -14.39
N ALA A 180 -8.04 -10.39 -15.16
CA ALA A 180 -6.62 -10.41 -14.84
C ALA A 180 -6.12 -9.06 -14.28
N PHE A 181 -5.44 -9.13 -13.14
CA PHE A 181 -4.80 -8.00 -12.45
C PHE A 181 -5.74 -6.86 -12.00
N ARG A 182 -7.07 -7.05 -12.04
CA ARG A 182 -8.00 -6.07 -11.47
C ARG A 182 -7.95 -6.15 -9.95
N LYS A 183 -7.64 -5.04 -9.26
CA LYS A 183 -7.74 -4.96 -7.79
C LYS A 183 -9.19 -5.18 -7.32
N MET A 184 -9.43 -6.25 -6.57
CA MET A 184 -10.75 -6.67 -6.08
C MET A 184 -10.91 -6.52 -4.57
N GLY A 185 -9.81 -6.34 -3.85
CA GLY A 185 -9.77 -6.15 -2.41
C GLY A 185 -8.33 -6.09 -1.93
N HIS A 186 -8.15 -6.19 -0.62
CA HIS A 186 -6.87 -6.50 0.00
C HIS A 186 -7.09 -7.37 1.24
N VAL A 187 -6.04 -8.00 1.74
CA VAL A 187 -6.04 -8.68 3.03
C VAL A 187 -4.93 -8.07 3.86
N THR A 188 -5.24 -7.68 5.09
CA THR A 188 -4.23 -7.17 6.03
C THR A 188 -3.95 -8.24 7.07
N ILE A 189 -2.67 -8.53 7.27
CA ILE A 189 -2.17 -9.47 8.26
C ILE A 189 -1.51 -8.65 9.37
N VAL A 190 -1.96 -8.80 10.62
CA VAL A 190 -1.35 -8.14 11.77
C VAL A 190 -0.69 -9.14 12.72
N ASN A 191 0.51 -8.80 13.20
CA ASN A 191 1.23 -9.61 14.18
C ASN A 191 2.17 -8.74 15.03
N LYS A 192 2.57 -9.22 16.21
CA LYS A 192 3.64 -8.58 17.00
C LYS A 192 5.03 -8.81 16.41
N ASP A 193 5.16 -9.82 15.55
CA ASP A 193 6.39 -10.27 14.91
C ASP A 193 6.23 -10.12 13.39
N LEU A 194 7.01 -9.20 12.80
CA LEU A 194 6.93 -8.87 11.38
C LEU A 194 7.22 -10.09 10.49
N THR A 195 8.18 -10.93 10.87
CA THR A 195 8.54 -12.15 10.13
C THR A 195 7.34 -13.10 10.06
N LYS A 196 6.62 -13.29 11.18
CA LYS A 196 5.39 -14.10 11.18
C LYS A 196 4.28 -13.48 10.34
N ALA A 197 4.14 -12.16 10.34
CA ALA A 197 3.17 -11.48 9.47
C ALA A 197 3.50 -11.71 7.99
N LYS A 198 4.78 -11.58 7.59
CA LYS A 198 5.26 -11.88 6.23
C LYS A 198 5.00 -13.35 5.85
N ASP A 199 5.27 -14.30 6.75
CA ASP A 199 5.01 -15.73 6.49
C ASP A 199 3.52 -16.05 6.29
N ILE A 200 2.65 -15.44 7.10
CA ILE A 200 1.20 -15.60 6.93
C ILE A 200 0.73 -14.91 5.65
N ALA A 201 1.27 -13.75 5.30
CA ALA A 201 0.95 -13.05 4.06
C ALA A 201 1.28 -13.90 2.82
N LYS A 202 2.44 -14.58 2.80
CA LYS A 202 2.79 -15.55 1.75
C LYS A 202 1.79 -16.71 1.68
N LYS A 203 1.36 -17.24 2.83
CA LYS A 203 0.31 -18.28 2.88
C LYS A 203 -1.03 -17.76 2.36
N VAL A 204 -1.39 -16.52 2.68
CA VAL A 204 -2.62 -15.86 2.20
C VAL A 204 -2.58 -15.81 0.67
N LYS A 205 -1.49 -15.28 0.09
CA LYS A 205 -1.30 -15.16 -1.35
C LYS A 205 -1.43 -16.51 -2.07
N ASN A 206 -0.82 -17.56 -1.51
CA ASN A 206 -0.84 -18.91 -2.09
C ASN A 206 -2.18 -19.64 -1.90
N THR A 207 -3.10 -19.11 -1.10
CA THR A 207 -4.38 -19.77 -0.76
C THR A 207 -5.57 -19.08 -1.42
N ILE A 208 -5.64 -17.75 -1.38
CA ILE A 208 -6.77 -16.99 -1.92
C ILE A 208 -6.72 -16.99 -3.44
N ARG A 209 -7.86 -17.23 -4.07
CA ARG A 209 -8.01 -17.04 -5.52
C ARG A 209 -9.20 -16.13 -5.79
N VAL A 210 -9.02 -15.21 -6.72
CA VAL A 210 -10.07 -14.29 -7.17
C VAL A 210 -10.31 -14.54 -8.65
N ILE A 211 -11.21 -15.46 -8.95
CA ILE A 211 -11.49 -15.89 -10.33
C ILE A 211 -12.80 -15.28 -10.81
N GLY A 212 -12.97 -15.26 -12.13
CA GLY A 212 -14.26 -15.03 -12.76
C GLY A 212 -14.98 -16.34 -13.04
N ASN A 213 -16.30 -16.27 -13.25
CA ASN A 213 -17.12 -17.43 -13.60
C ASN A 213 -16.88 -17.99 -15.02
N GLN A 214 -16.07 -17.32 -15.83
CA GLN A 214 -15.66 -17.78 -17.16
C GLN A 214 -14.15 -17.96 -17.21
N GLN A 215 -13.70 -19.14 -17.65
CA GLN A 215 -12.30 -19.40 -17.95
C GLN A 215 -12.04 -19.13 -19.44
N ILE A 216 -10.96 -18.39 -19.73
CA ILE A 216 -10.51 -18.11 -21.10
C ILE A 216 -9.26 -18.97 -21.36
N SER A 217 -9.14 -19.56 -22.55
CA SER A 217 -7.87 -20.14 -22.99
C SER A 217 -6.87 -19.01 -23.23
N CYS A 218 -5.69 -19.11 -22.63
CA CYS A 218 -4.55 -18.33 -23.06
C CYS A 218 -4.00 -19.03 -24.31
N ASP A 219 -4.50 -18.62 -25.47
CA ASP A 219 -3.87 -18.96 -26.76
C ASP A 219 -2.63 -18.09 -26.98
#